data_AF-A0A1E3G490-F1
#
_entry.id   AF-A0A1E3G490-F1
#
_cell.length_a   1.000
_cell.length_b   1.000
_cell.length_c   1.000
_cell.angle_alpha   90.00
_cell.angle_beta   90.00
_cell.angle_gamma   90.00
#
_symmetry.space_group_name_H-M   'P 1'
#
loop_
_entity.id
_entity.type
_entity.pdbx_description
1 polymer ?
#
loop_
_entity_poly.entity_id
_entity_poly.type
_entity_poly.pdbx_seq_one_letter_code
_entity_poly.pdbx_strand_id
1 'polypeptide(L)'
;MKKVLVGLLLVVALFAFAAETTFTIGNFSYSGTVRFQLVVDKGGINISGIATDGTNADFVRGRVSFTFGPTSQVGATFSLSYSGISDKGMTFDLKLNDVKFETPFFTGYYTTSPQFVSDYFTGRDAKGNFVAGLKDAFQITLPKTVPGLEFYFQELKDDTTNDAIYFEDMLLVKYTVKPFTLIGGFYNIANKDKYEYGAHANAEFDLGIIKPNVTVFAGMVDEDGKTAYDLIVKGSMTPVKGLTIAPEFKMGENLDKLDYKSSNIENGKYVKATITYTDTFGPVTPTLKITPNYDFSGAQGTFSLKLDEAKVVLKVDPVTLTAKVTNDNVLDEKKKYTLDADVKLVIDKTTVGAFAFWDNVAEIDKYKYINAYVETTIDQLYLRGDYAMFKDKTGDKNGYKIYGKYNLTANTYFDGYYGTLGDPDKNKIYDAAGEFLNAPDWKVRLVYEAKF
;
A
#
# COMPACT_ATOMS: atom_id res chain seq x y z
N MET A 1 -3.98 -29.81 -28.51
CA MET A 1 -2.57 -30.26 -28.55
C MET A 1 -1.75 -29.89 -29.81
N LYS A 2 -2.30 -29.43 -30.95
CA LYS A 2 -1.50 -29.02 -32.13
C LYS A 2 -1.32 -27.50 -32.35
N LYS A 3 -1.79 -26.64 -31.43
CA LYS A 3 -1.63 -25.17 -31.52
C LYS A 3 -0.69 -24.56 -30.46
N VAL A 4 -0.33 -25.32 -29.42
CA VAL A 4 0.70 -24.96 -28.43
C VAL A 4 2.12 -25.11 -29.01
N LEU A 5 2.26 -25.93 -30.06
CA LEU A 5 3.53 -26.16 -30.75
C LEU A 5 4.04 -24.93 -31.53
N VAL A 6 3.18 -23.97 -31.89
CA VAL A 6 3.56 -22.80 -32.71
C VAL A 6 4.06 -21.64 -31.84
N GLY A 7 3.53 -21.46 -30.62
CA GLY A 7 4.01 -20.48 -29.65
C GLY A 7 5.35 -20.88 -29.02
N LEU A 8 5.52 -22.18 -28.73
CA LEU A 8 6.78 -22.72 -28.23
C LEU A 8 7.90 -22.65 -29.29
N LEU A 9 7.58 -22.85 -30.58
CA LEU A 9 8.56 -22.74 -31.67
C LEU A 9 9.04 -21.29 -31.91
N LEU A 10 8.25 -20.27 -31.58
CA LEU A 10 8.68 -18.86 -31.73
C LEU A 10 9.62 -18.42 -30.58
N VAL A 11 9.37 -18.93 -29.37
CA VAL A 11 10.25 -18.74 -28.21
C VAL A 11 11.54 -19.56 -28.39
N VAL A 12 11.45 -20.82 -28.83
CA VAL A 12 12.62 -21.66 -29.14
C VAL A 12 13.41 -21.12 -30.34
N ALA A 13 12.79 -20.51 -31.35
CA ALA A 13 13.49 -19.84 -32.45
C ALA A 13 14.28 -18.59 -31.99
N LEU A 14 13.80 -17.87 -30.96
CA LEU A 14 14.55 -16.77 -30.34
C LEU A 14 15.74 -17.28 -29.49
N PHE A 15 15.65 -18.50 -28.92
CA PHE A 15 16.75 -19.13 -28.18
C PHE A 15 17.75 -19.90 -29.07
N ALA A 16 17.32 -20.39 -30.25
CA ALA A 16 18.16 -21.19 -31.15
C ALA A 16 19.23 -20.37 -31.91
N PHE A 17 19.10 -19.05 -32.02
CA PHE A 17 20.09 -18.20 -32.71
C PHE A 17 21.18 -17.61 -31.80
N ALA A 18 21.23 -17.96 -30.51
CA ALA A 18 22.19 -17.35 -29.56
C ALA A 18 22.98 -18.33 -28.68
N ALA A 19 22.89 -19.65 -28.85
CA ALA A 19 23.65 -20.56 -28.00
C ALA A 19 24.05 -21.87 -28.69
N GLU A 20 25.14 -21.82 -29.46
CA GLU A 20 26.01 -22.99 -29.60
C GLU A 20 26.88 -23.11 -28.34
N THR A 21 26.32 -23.58 -27.22
CA THR A 21 27.14 -24.09 -26.12
C THR A 21 26.40 -25.20 -25.37
N THR A 22 26.96 -26.40 -25.41
CA THR A 22 26.63 -27.50 -24.50
C THR A 22 27.01 -27.12 -23.07
N PHE A 23 26.16 -27.43 -22.08
CA PHE A 23 26.50 -27.29 -20.66
C PHE A 23 26.41 -28.63 -19.94
N THR A 24 27.32 -28.84 -18.98
CA THR A 24 27.37 -30.01 -18.11
C THR A 24 27.18 -29.54 -16.68
N ILE A 25 26.17 -30.07 -15.98
CA ILE A 25 25.99 -29.88 -14.54
C ILE A 25 26.99 -30.84 -13.86
N GLY A 26 27.94 -30.30 -13.10
CA GLY A 26 28.93 -31.09 -12.36
C GLY A 26 28.33 -31.83 -11.15
N ASN A 27 29.02 -32.88 -10.69
CA ASN A 27 28.56 -33.77 -9.61
C ASN A 27 28.26 -33.03 -8.29
N PHE A 28 27.16 -33.40 -7.65
CA PHE A 28 26.80 -33.02 -6.27
C PHE A 28 27.02 -34.21 -5.33
N SER A 29 27.64 -33.99 -4.16
CA SER A 29 27.81 -35.02 -3.12
C SER A 29 27.36 -34.51 -1.76
N TYR A 30 26.67 -35.37 -0.98
CA TYR A 30 26.27 -35.13 0.41
C TYR A 30 26.73 -36.29 1.30
N SER A 31 27.16 -36.01 2.55
CA SER A 31 27.27 -37.01 3.62
C SER A 31 27.10 -36.40 5.02
N GLY A 32 26.32 -37.05 5.90
CA GLY A 32 26.38 -36.91 7.37
C GLY A 32 25.06 -37.13 8.13
N THR A 33 25.12 -37.68 9.35
CA THR A 33 24.00 -37.79 10.32
C THR A 33 24.48 -37.46 11.74
N VAL A 34 23.67 -36.80 12.58
CA VAL A 34 23.93 -36.64 14.04
C VAL A 34 22.64 -36.74 14.86
N ARG A 35 22.70 -37.41 16.03
CA ARG A 35 21.69 -37.48 17.11
C ARG A 35 22.23 -36.91 18.42
N PHE A 36 21.34 -36.45 19.30
CA PHE A 36 21.64 -36.18 20.72
C PHE A 36 20.48 -36.63 21.64
N GLN A 37 20.77 -36.83 22.93
CA GLN A 37 19.78 -37.11 23.98
C GLN A 37 20.07 -36.25 25.22
N LEU A 38 19.01 -35.79 25.88
CA LEU A 38 19.04 -35.03 27.14
C LEU A 38 18.62 -35.95 28.30
N VAL A 39 19.41 -35.98 29.38
CA VAL A 39 19.06 -36.65 30.64
C VAL A 39 19.26 -35.65 31.79
N VAL A 40 18.27 -35.60 32.68
CA VAL A 40 18.26 -34.72 33.86
C VAL A 40 18.34 -35.58 35.12
N ASP A 41 19.30 -35.29 36.00
CA ASP A 41 19.38 -35.88 37.34
C ASP A 41 19.55 -34.83 38.45
N LYS A 42 19.67 -35.29 39.70
CA LYS A 42 19.70 -34.44 40.90
C LYS A 42 20.91 -33.51 41.00
N GLY A 43 21.90 -33.62 40.11
CA GLY A 43 23.05 -32.71 40.03
C GLY A 43 22.89 -31.55 39.04
N GLY A 44 21.80 -31.52 38.26
CA GLY A 44 21.58 -30.54 37.19
C GLY A 44 21.66 -31.14 35.77
N ILE A 45 21.51 -30.30 34.75
CA ILE A 45 21.48 -30.72 33.34
C ILE A 45 22.89 -31.11 32.89
N ASN A 46 23.07 -32.37 32.50
CA ASN A 46 24.33 -32.85 31.94
C ASN A 46 24.17 -33.11 30.44
N ILE A 47 25.02 -32.49 29.62
CA ILE A 47 25.05 -32.70 28.17
C ILE A 47 26.24 -33.59 27.86
N SER A 48 25.98 -34.84 27.47
CA SER A 48 26.98 -35.74 26.91
C SER A 48 26.49 -36.32 25.59
N GLY A 49 27.30 -36.20 24.53
CA GLY A 49 27.08 -36.85 23.25
C GLY A 49 28.39 -37.40 22.71
N ILE A 50 28.36 -38.64 22.21
CA ILE A 50 29.49 -39.31 21.55
C ILE A 50 29.29 -39.17 20.03
N ALA A 51 30.34 -38.81 19.31
CA ALA A 51 30.47 -39.13 17.91
C ALA A 51 31.56 -40.22 17.80
N THR A 52 31.18 -41.40 17.32
CA THR A 52 32.12 -42.45 16.93
C THR A 52 31.86 -42.76 15.47
N ASP A 53 32.89 -42.73 14.63
CA ASP A 53 32.89 -43.34 13.30
C ASP A 53 33.23 -44.85 13.41
N GLY A 54 32.67 -45.54 14.41
CA GLY A 54 32.85 -46.98 14.54
C GLY A 54 34.22 -47.48 15.02
N THR A 55 35.25 -46.65 15.23
CA THR A 55 36.51 -47.16 15.82
C THR A 55 37.23 -46.16 16.73
N ASN A 56 37.16 -46.45 18.03
CA ASN A 56 37.91 -45.89 19.17
C ASN A 56 37.60 -44.47 19.66
N ALA A 57 37.46 -44.40 20.99
CA ALA A 57 37.12 -43.25 21.79
C ALA A 57 38.39 -42.51 22.24
N ASP A 58 38.44 -41.19 22.03
CA ASP A 58 39.12 -40.28 22.95
C ASP A 58 38.52 -38.87 22.87
N PHE A 59 38.37 -38.25 24.05
CA PHE A 59 37.52 -37.11 24.32
C PHE A 59 38.28 -35.78 24.10
N VAL A 60 37.94 -34.99 23.08
CA VAL A 60 38.55 -33.66 22.87
C VAL A 60 37.47 -32.58 22.81
N ARG A 61 37.51 -31.66 23.79
CA ARG A 61 36.62 -30.49 23.90
C ARG A 61 37.01 -29.44 22.85
N GLY A 62 36.08 -29.06 21.97
CA GLY A 62 36.33 -28.04 20.94
C GLY A 62 35.12 -27.16 20.66
N ARG A 63 35.35 -25.84 20.56
CA ARG A 63 34.38 -24.83 20.10
C ARG A 63 33.85 -25.19 18.71
N VAL A 64 32.55 -25.03 18.47
CA VAL A 64 31.98 -25.07 17.12
C VAL A 64 31.69 -23.65 16.64
N SER A 65 32.27 -23.30 15.50
CA SER A 65 31.97 -22.09 14.74
C SER A 65 31.12 -22.48 13.53
N PHE A 66 30.10 -21.69 13.20
CA PHE A 66 29.30 -21.88 12.00
C PHE A 66 29.85 -21.00 10.87
N THR A 67 30.16 -21.59 9.73
CA THR A 67 30.48 -20.86 8.51
C THR A 67 29.48 -21.28 7.44
N PHE A 68 28.70 -20.32 6.94
CA PHE A 68 27.70 -20.57 5.90
C PHE A 68 27.99 -19.68 4.68
N GLY A 69 28.24 -20.33 3.56
CA GLY A 69 28.45 -19.74 2.23
C GLY A 69 29.15 -20.76 1.32
N PRO A 70 28.82 -20.85 0.02
CA PRO A 70 29.57 -21.69 -0.89
C PRO A 70 30.98 -21.11 -1.05
N THR A 71 32.01 -21.94 -0.84
CA THR A 71 33.40 -21.55 -1.10
C THR A 71 33.76 -21.47 -2.60
N SER A 72 32.79 -21.65 -3.51
CA SER A 72 33.04 -21.69 -4.96
C SER A 72 32.01 -21.00 -5.88
N GLN A 73 31.07 -20.19 -5.37
CA GLN A 73 30.27 -19.29 -6.22
C GLN A 73 30.27 -17.87 -5.65
N VAL A 74 30.90 -16.94 -6.37
CA VAL A 74 30.86 -15.50 -6.08
C VAL A 74 29.43 -14.99 -6.31
N GLY A 75 28.75 -14.53 -5.26
CA GLY A 75 27.47 -13.80 -5.37
C GLY A 75 26.21 -14.51 -4.86
N ALA A 76 26.30 -15.73 -4.32
CA ALA A 76 25.16 -16.38 -3.67
C ALA A 76 25.05 -15.99 -2.18
N THR A 77 23.87 -15.54 -1.75
CA THR A 77 23.56 -15.17 -0.36
C THR A 77 22.34 -15.93 0.15
N PHE A 78 22.40 -16.40 1.40
CA PHE A 78 21.34 -17.17 2.05
C PHE A 78 20.94 -16.48 3.36
N SER A 79 19.63 -16.38 3.63
CA SER A 79 19.09 -15.80 4.88
C SER A 79 18.31 -16.87 5.67
N LEU A 80 18.58 -16.95 6.97
CA LEU A 80 17.89 -17.84 7.93
C LEU A 80 17.31 -16.97 9.05
N SER A 81 16.06 -17.20 9.43
CA SER A 81 15.44 -16.53 10.58
C SER A 81 15.26 -17.51 11.74
N TYR A 82 15.28 -16.97 12.95
CA TYR A 82 15.15 -17.71 14.20
C TYR A 82 13.96 -17.17 15.01
N SER A 83 13.18 -18.07 15.61
CA SER A 83 12.27 -17.72 16.71
C SER A 83 12.23 -18.86 17.73
N GLY A 84 12.45 -18.56 19.01
CA GLY A 84 12.14 -19.53 20.06
C GLY A 84 12.35 -19.04 21.49
N ILE A 85 11.27 -18.93 22.26
CA ILE A 85 11.22 -19.32 23.68
C ILE A 85 9.83 -19.92 23.93
N SER A 86 9.77 -21.14 24.47
CA SER A 86 8.56 -21.63 25.16
C SER A 86 8.98 -22.39 26.42
N ASP A 87 8.23 -22.19 27.50
CA ASP A 87 8.57 -22.65 28.86
C ASP A 87 8.47 -24.17 29.07
N LYS A 88 8.38 -24.98 28.01
CA LYS A 88 8.14 -26.43 28.08
C LYS A 88 9.08 -27.30 27.23
N GLY A 89 10.22 -26.77 26.80
CA GLY A 89 11.23 -27.52 26.07
C GLY A 89 11.70 -26.79 24.81
N MET A 90 12.97 -26.92 24.48
CA MET A 90 13.56 -26.29 23.31
C MET A 90 13.23 -27.10 22.05
N THR A 91 12.23 -26.66 21.29
CA THR A 91 12.06 -27.06 19.89
C THR A 91 12.83 -26.06 19.02
N PHE A 92 13.69 -26.54 18.12
CA PHE A 92 14.46 -25.72 17.18
C PHE A 92 13.83 -25.83 15.79
N ASP A 93 13.15 -24.78 15.33
CA ASP A 93 12.67 -24.67 13.96
C ASP A 93 13.57 -23.71 13.17
N LEU A 94 14.33 -24.26 12.21
CA LEU A 94 15.05 -23.47 11.21
C LEU A 94 14.17 -23.33 9.98
N LYS A 95 13.84 -22.10 9.59
CA LYS A 95 13.11 -21.79 8.35
C LYS A 95 13.99 -21.00 7.39
N LEU A 96 14.05 -21.48 6.15
CA LEU A 96 14.60 -20.75 5.02
C LEU A 96 13.57 -19.73 4.57
N ASN A 97 13.91 -18.43 4.56
CA ASN A 97 12.97 -17.38 4.12
C ASN A 97 13.19 -16.97 2.67
N ASP A 98 14.45 -16.94 2.25
CA ASP A 98 14.84 -16.55 0.90
C ASP A 98 16.20 -17.14 0.51
N VAL A 99 16.41 -17.25 -0.81
CA VAL A 99 17.69 -17.61 -1.41
C VAL A 99 17.92 -16.70 -2.61
N LYS A 100 19.09 -16.07 -2.68
CA LYS A 100 19.51 -15.33 -3.87
C LYS A 100 20.81 -15.91 -4.41
N PHE A 101 20.85 -16.12 -5.72
CA PHE A 101 22.07 -16.52 -6.41
C PHE A 101 22.23 -15.77 -7.73
N GLU A 102 23.48 -15.51 -8.09
CA GLU A 102 23.83 -14.75 -9.28
C GLU A 102 24.81 -15.55 -10.13
N THR A 103 24.54 -15.59 -11.43
CA THR A 103 25.45 -16.12 -12.44
C THR A 103 25.83 -14.99 -13.41
N PRO A 104 26.83 -15.19 -14.27
CA PRO A 104 27.13 -14.22 -15.33
C PRO A 104 25.99 -13.93 -16.30
N PHE A 105 24.92 -14.75 -16.35
CA PHE A 105 23.85 -14.64 -17.34
C PHE A 105 22.48 -14.32 -16.73
N PHE A 106 22.20 -14.82 -15.53
CA PHE A 106 20.93 -14.65 -14.84
C PHE A 106 21.09 -14.58 -13.33
N THR A 107 20.11 -13.95 -12.67
CA THR A 107 19.96 -13.94 -11.21
C THR A 107 18.69 -14.68 -10.85
N GLY A 108 18.78 -15.59 -9.86
CA GLY A 108 17.65 -16.28 -9.27
C GLY A 108 17.38 -15.77 -7.86
N TYR A 109 16.11 -15.55 -7.52
CA TYR A 109 15.67 -15.15 -6.19
C TYR A 109 14.43 -15.94 -5.77
N TYR A 110 14.58 -16.79 -4.77
CA TYR A 110 13.50 -17.52 -4.12
C TYR A 110 13.10 -16.80 -2.84
N THR A 111 11.81 -16.78 -2.53
CA THR A 111 11.29 -16.27 -1.26
C THR A 111 10.02 -17.01 -0.86
N THR A 112 9.81 -17.18 0.45
CA THR A 112 8.57 -17.73 1.03
C THR A 112 7.49 -16.65 1.18
N SER A 113 7.47 -15.67 0.29
CA SER A 113 6.49 -14.59 0.23
C SER A 113 6.09 -14.33 -1.21
N PRO A 114 4.79 -14.24 -1.52
CA PRO A 114 4.33 -13.97 -2.88
C PRO A 114 4.93 -12.67 -3.46
N GLN A 115 5.18 -12.66 -4.77
CA GLN A 115 5.74 -11.52 -5.49
C GLN A 115 4.73 -11.01 -6.51
N PHE A 116 4.27 -9.76 -6.38
CA PHE A 116 3.29 -9.20 -7.30
C PHE A 116 3.92 -8.11 -8.15
N VAL A 117 3.63 -8.15 -9.45
CA VAL A 117 4.28 -7.32 -10.46
C VAL A 117 3.38 -6.21 -10.99
N SER A 118 2.07 -6.33 -10.80
CA SER A 118 1.06 -5.37 -11.26
C SER A 118 -0.21 -5.46 -10.43
N ASP A 119 -0.99 -4.38 -10.41
CA ASP A 119 -2.32 -4.31 -9.81
C ASP A 119 -3.34 -5.26 -10.47
N TYR A 120 -3.06 -5.75 -11.68
CA TYR A 120 -3.87 -6.77 -12.36
C TYR A 120 -3.43 -8.21 -12.08
N PHE A 121 -2.33 -8.39 -11.34
CA PHE A 121 -1.75 -9.69 -10.98
C PHE A 121 -1.28 -9.66 -9.53
N THR A 122 -2.19 -9.36 -8.59
CA THR A 122 -1.82 -9.17 -7.17
C THR A 122 -1.99 -10.39 -6.29
N GLY A 123 -2.42 -11.54 -6.84
CA GLY A 123 -2.65 -12.72 -6.01
C GLY A 123 -3.64 -12.47 -4.89
N ARG A 124 -4.59 -11.53 -5.06
CA ARG A 124 -5.62 -11.21 -4.06
C ARG A 124 -7.00 -11.55 -4.59
N ASP A 125 -7.79 -12.20 -3.75
CA ASP A 125 -9.18 -12.57 -4.04
C ASP A 125 -10.10 -11.33 -4.05
N ALA A 126 -11.36 -11.54 -4.46
CA ALA A 126 -12.37 -10.49 -4.49
C ALA A 126 -12.65 -9.80 -3.13
N LYS A 127 -12.16 -10.34 -2.01
CA LYS A 127 -12.27 -9.78 -0.65
C LYS A 127 -11.00 -9.04 -0.21
N GLY A 128 -10.01 -8.93 -1.10
CA GLY A 128 -8.73 -8.28 -0.83
C GLY A 128 -7.78 -9.12 0.03
N ASN A 129 -8.12 -10.37 0.33
CA ASN A 129 -7.17 -11.29 0.96
C ASN A 129 -6.22 -11.80 -0.11
N PHE A 130 -4.98 -12.17 0.24
CA PHE A 130 -4.21 -12.98 -0.70
C PHE A 130 -5.00 -14.26 -1.00
N VAL A 131 -5.09 -14.62 -2.29
CA VAL A 131 -5.68 -15.87 -2.75
C VAL A 131 -5.04 -16.98 -1.92
N ALA A 132 -5.89 -17.67 -1.17
CA ALA A 132 -5.46 -18.66 -0.20
C ALA A 132 -4.65 -19.73 -0.95
N GLY A 133 -3.36 -19.84 -0.64
CA GLY A 133 -2.50 -20.84 -1.24
C GLY A 133 -1.15 -20.31 -1.70
N LEU A 134 -1.01 -19.06 -2.15
CA LEU A 134 0.29 -18.59 -2.63
C LEU A 134 1.29 -18.49 -1.46
N LYS A 135 2.34 -19.30 -1.50
CA LYS A 135 3.29 -19.44 -0.38
C LYS A 135 4.68 -18.97 -0.76
N ASP A 136 5.17 -19.43 -1.91
CA ASP A 136 6.54 -19.23 -2.34
C ASP A 136 6.58 -18.65 -3.75
N ALA A 137 7.61 -17.87 -4.04
CA ALA A 137 7.86 -17.28 -5.34
C ALA A 137 9.32 -17.45 -5.75
N PHE A 138 9.55 -17.69 -7.03
CA PHE A 138 10.87 -17.71 -7.63
C PHE A 138 10.93 -16.73 -8.79
N GLN A 139 11.86 -15.77 -8.70
CA GLN A 139 12.11 -14.77 -9.71
C GLN A 139 13.41 -15.11 -10.46
N ILE A 140 13.37 -14.99 -11.77
CA ILE A 140 14.56 -15.04 -12.64
C ILE A 140 14.68 -13.72 -13.38
N THR A 141 15.86 -13.11 -13.35
CA THR A 141 16.18 -11.92 -14.16
C THR A 141 17.36 -12.20 -15.08
N LEU A 142 17.37 -11.54 -16.25
CA LEU A 142 18.42 -11.71 -17.27
C LEU A 142 19.17 -10.39 -17.53
N PRO A 143 19.79 -9.77 -16.51
CA PRO A 143 20.27 -8.38 -16.58
C PRO A 143 21.30 -8.11 -17.68
N LYS A 144 22.05 -9.14 -18.10
CA LYS A 144 23.10 -9.03 -19.13
C LYS A 144 22.65 -9.52 -20.51
N THR A 145 21.79 -10.53 -20.59
CA THR A 145 21.35 -11.13 -21.86
C THR A 145 20.13 -10.41 -22.44
N VAL A 146 19.14 -10.10 -21.59
CA VAL A 146 17.92 -9.37 -21.97
C VAL A 146 17.58 -8.38 -20.86
N PRO A 147 18.25 -7.20 -20.84
CA PRO A 147 18.03 -6.21 -19.80
C PRO A 147 16.54 -5.83 -19.67
N GLY A 148 16.02 -5.83 -18.44
CA GLY A 148 14.62 -5.50 -18.15
C GLY A 148 13.63 -6.65 -18.27
N LEU A 149 14.06 -7.87 -18.65
CA LEU A 149 13.23 -9.08 -18.65
C LEU A 149 13.30 -9.80 -17.29
N GLU A 150 12.13 -10.06 -16.73
CA GLU A 150 11.94 -10.70 -15.44
C GLU A 150 10.85 -11.78 -15.56
N PHE A 151 11.11 -12.96 -15.00
CA PHE A 151 10.15 -14.05 -14.87
C PHE A 151 9.84 -14.27 -13.40
N TYR A 152 8.57 -14.53 -13.10
CA TYR A 152 8.11 -14.84 -11.75
C TYR A 152 7.27 -16.10 -11.81
N PHE A 153 7.71 -17.09 -11.06
CA PHE A 153 7.03 -18.36 -10.89
C PHE A 153 6.47 -18.40 -9.47
N GLN A 154 5.21 -18.78 -9.30
CA GLN A 154 4.57 -18.86 -7.98
C GLN A 154 3.83 -20.17 -7.81
N GLU A 155 3.79 -20.63 -6.56
CA GLU A 155 3.26 -21.94 -6.16
C GLU A 155 2.10 -21.79 -5.16
N LEU A 156 1.04 -22.56 -5.37
CA LEU A 156 -0.10 -22.73 -4.47
C LEU A 156 0.17 -23.85 -3.45
N LYS A 157 -0.36 -23.68 -2.23
CA LYS A 157 -0.09 -24.51 -1.04
C LYS A 157 -0.66 -25.93 -1.11
N ASP A 158 -1.48 -26.26 -2.11
CA ASP A 158 -2.39 -27.42 -2.03
C ASP A 158 -1.95 -28.66 -2.83
N ASP A 159 -0.65 -28.79 -3.14
CA ASP A 159 -0.12 -30.08 -3.57
C ASP A 159 0.23 -30.94 -2.34
N THR A 160 -0.77 -31.69 -1.90
CA THR A 160 -0.64 -32.76 -0.88
C THR A 160 0.10 -33.99 -1.42
N THR A 161 0.57 -33.94 -2.66
CA THR A 161 1.42 -34.95 -3.28
C THR A 161 2.88 -34.64 -2.99
N ASN A 162 3.58 -35.60 -2.38
CA ASN A 162 5.01 -35.58 -2.03
C ASN A 162 5.96 -35.53 -3.25
N ASP A 163 5.51 -35.01 -4.39
CA ASP A 163 6.29 -34.91 -5.60
C ASP A 163 6.91 -33.50 -5.70
N ALA A 164 8.02 -33.38 -6.42
CA ALA A 164 8.93 -32.23 -6.35
C ALA A 164 8.22 -30.86 -6.52
N ILE A 165 8.73 -29.83 -5.83
CA ILE A 165 8.27 -28.44 -5.94
C ILE A 165 8.47 -27.97 -7.39
N TYR A 166 7.41 -27.95 -8.19
CA TYR A 166 7.40 -27.36 -9.53
C TYR A 166 6.51 -26.13 -9.49
N PHE A 167 7.06 -24.94 -9.74
CA PHE A 167 6.28 -23.70 -9.80
C PHE A 167 5.35 -23.68 -11.03
N GLU A 168 4.24 -24.41 -10.97
CA GLU A 168 3.35 -24.66 -12.12
C GLU A 168 2.08 -23.80 -12.09
N ASP A 169 1.76 -23.20 -10.94
CA ASP A 169 0.47 -22.54 -10.74
C ASP A 169 0.38 -21.15 -11.37
N MET A 170 1.46 -20.37 -11.38
CA MET A 170 1.45 -19.06 -12.02
C MET A 170 2.81 -18.68 -12.59
N LEU A 171 2.81 -18.25 -13.85
CA LEU A 171 3.94 -17.59 -14.50
C LEU A 171 3.55 -16.17 -14.89
N LEU A 172 4.34 -15.21 -14.40
CA LEU A 172 4.28 -13.82 -14.82
C LEU A 172 5.59 -13.46 -15.51
N VAL A 173 5.48 -12.75 -16.64
CA VAL A 173 6.61 -12.22 -17.41
C VAL A 173 6.47 -10.72 -17.43
N LYS A 174 7.49 -10.02 -16.93
CA LYS A 174 7.59 -8.56 -16.98
C LYS A 174 8.75 -8.19 -17.88
N TYR A 175 8.52 -7.30 -18.83
CA TYR A 175 9.54 -6.77 -19.71
C TYR A 175 9.47 -5.25 -19.78
N THR A 176 10.53 -4.60 -19.30
CA THR A 176 10.65 -3.15 -19.31
C THR A 176 11.49 -2.71 -20.50
N VAL A 177 10.84 -2.13 -21.51
CA VAL A 177 11.48 -1.56 -22.70
C VAL A 177 10.92 -0.15 -22.92
N LYS A 178 11.69 0.87 -22.54
CA LYS A 178 11.21 2.26 -22.56
C LYS A 178 10.60 2.64 -23.93
N PRO A 179 9.44 3.32 -23.96
CA PRO A 179 8.67 3.85 -22.82
C PRO A 179 7.73 2.85 -22.12
N PHE A 180 7.75 1.58 -22.52
CA PHE A 180 6.80 0.56 -22.11
C PHE A 180 7.31 -0.31 -20.95
N THR A 181 6.36 -0.72 -20.12
CA THR A 181 6.48 -1.90 -19.25
C THR A 181 5.36 -2.85 -19.63
N LEU A 182 5.71 -4.02 -20.13
CA LEU A 182 4.79 -5.07 -20.52
C LEU A 182 4.78 -6.13 -19.42
N ILE A 183 3.61 -6.60 -19.03
CA ILE A 183 3.41 -7.64 -18.04
C ILE A 183 2.38 -8.60 -18.60
N GLY A 184 2.76 -9.85 -18.82
CA GLY A 184 1.84 -10.90 -19.22
C GLY A 184 1.91 -12.05 -18.25
N GLY A 185 0.86 -12.85 -18.16
CA GLY A 185 0.91 -14.03 -17.32
C GLY A 185 -0.23 -15.00 -17.59
N PHE A 186 -0.02 -16.20 -17.09
CA PHE A 186 -1.04 -17.23 -16.97
C PHE A 186 -1.09 -17.74 -15.54
N TYR A 187 -2.27 -18.16 -15.11
CA TYR A 187 -2.50 -18.69 -13.78
C TYR A 187 -3.49 -19.84 -13.82
N ASN A 188 -3.22 -20.86 -13.01
CA ASN A 188 -4.07 -22.03 -12.83
C ASN A 188 -5.22 -21.69 -11.88
N ILE A 189 -6.45 -21.97 -12.31
CA ILE A 189 -7.65 -21.73 -11.52
C ILE A 189 -8.03 -23.05 -10.88
N ALA A 190 -7.60 -23.34 -9.63
CA ALA A 190 -8.02 -24.40 -8.68
C ALA A 190 -8.37 -25.84 -9.18
N ASN A 191 -9.00 -26.03 -10.33
CA ASN A 191 -9.05 -27.23 -11.15
C ASN A 191 -7.78 -27.36 -12.00
N LYS A 192 -6.99 -28.40 -11.73
CA LYS A 192 -5.64 -28.69 -12.25
C LYS A 192 -5.43 -28.69 -13.78
N ASP A 193 -6.44 -28.39 -14.60
CA ASP A 193 -6.38 -28.38 -16.07
C ASP A 193 -6.76 -27.03 -16.73
N LYS A 194 -7.04 -25.97 -15.97
CA LYS A 194 -7.58 -24.70 -16.53
C LYS A 194 -6.72 -23.49 -16.18
N TYR A 195 -6.42 -22.68 -17.20
CA TYR A 195 -5.60 -21.49 -17.08
C TYR A 195 -6.35 -20.25 -17.53
N GLU A 196 -6.34 -19.22 -16.70
CA GLU A 196 -6.65 -17.86 -17.12
C GLU A 196 -5.36 -17.14 -17.53
N TYR A 197 -5.49 -16.13 -18.38
CA TYR A 197 -4.36 -15.37 -18.89
C TYR A 197 -4.73 -13.89 -19.02
N GLY A 198 -3.72 -13.04 -18.92
CA GLY A 198 -3.88 -11.61 -19.13
C GLY A 198 -2.60 -10.95 -19.57
N ALA A 199 -2.76 -9.76 -20.13
CA ALA A 199 -1.67 -8.88 -20.49
C ALA A 199 -2.01 -7.46 -20.04
N HIS A 200 -1.02 -6.82 -19.45
CA HIS A 200 -0.99 -5.45 -18.98
C HIS A 200 0.18 -4.74 -19.65
N ALA A 201 -0.05 -3.54 -20.17
CA ALA A 201 0.98 -2.66 -20.68
C ALA A 201 0.82 -1.27 -20.03
N ASN A 202 1.91 -0.73 -19.51
CA ASN A 202 1.97 0.66 -19.07
C ASN A 202 3.02 1.40 -19.92
N ALA A 203 2.68 2.59 -20.39
CA ALA A 203 3.57 3.43 -21.19
C ALA A 203 3.57 4.87 -20.69
N GLU A 204 4.75 5.45 -20.54
CA GLU A 204 4.94 6.87 -20.24
C GLU A 204 5.55 7.59 -21.43
N PHE A 205 4.81 8.50 -22.05
CA PHE A 205 5.31 9.30 -23.17
C PHE A 205 5.69 10.70 -22.70
N ASP A 206 6.74 11.26 -23.30
CA ASP A 206 7.08 12.68 -23.14
C ASP A 206 6.84 13.38 -24.49
N LEU A 207 5.71 14.10 -24.59
CA LEU A 207 5.35 14.91 -25.76
C LEU A 207 5.68 16.40 -25.54
N GLY A 208 6.59 16.70 -24.60
CA GLY A 208 6.97 18.05 -24.22
C GLY A 208 6.01 18.67 -23.21
N ILE A 209 4.94 19.32 -23.68
CA ILE A 209 3.99 20.05 -22.82
C ILE A 209 3.10 19.10 -22.01
N ILE A 210 2.82 17.91 -22.56
CA ILE A 210 2.02 16.88 -21.93
C ILE A 210 2.83 15.59 -21.82
N LYS A 211 2.73 14.93 -20.67
CA LYS A 211 3.37 13.64 -20.40
C LYS A 211 2.31 12.59 -20.12
N PRO A 212 1.70 11.98 -21.15
CA PRO A 212 0.62 11.05 -20.93
C PRO A 212 1.14 9.70 -20.41
N ASN A 213 0.41 9.12 -19.47
CA ASN A 213 0.53 7.74 -19.04
C ASN A 213 -0.64 6.94 -19.63
N VAL A 214 -0.32 5.85 -20.33
CA VAL A 214 -1.31 4.94 -20.91
C VAL A 214 -1.16 3.59 -20.23
N THR A 215 -2.24 3.12 -19.63
CA THR A 215 -2.38 1.76 -19.10
C THR A 215 -3.40 1.01 -19.93
N VAL A 216 -3.03 -0.17 -20.39
CA VAL A 216 -3.90 -1.10 -21.12
C VAL A 216 -3.85 -2.46 -20.43
N PHE A 217 -5.00 -3.04 -20.16
CA PHE A 217 -5.13 -4.41 -19.70
C PHE A 217 -6.17 -5.15 -20.54
N ALA A 218 -5.91 -6.43 -20.80
CA ALA A 218 -6.88 -7.38 -21.28
C ALA A 218 -6.60 -8.74 -20.63
N GLY A 219 -7.64 -9.40 -20.10
CA GLY A 219 -7.49 -10.71 -19.47
C GLY A 219 -8.78 -11.51 -19.49
N MET A 220 -8.64 -12.83 -19.45
CA MET A 220 -9.76 -13.76 -19.37
C MET A 220 -10.37 -13.72 -17.97
N VAL A 221 -11.69 -13.79 -17.90
CA VAL A 221 -12.49 -13.69 -16.67
C VAL A 221 -13.22 -15.00 -16.35
N ASP A 222 -13.56 -15.77 -17.37
CA ASP A 222 -14.21 -17.06 -17.22
C ASP A 222 -13.91 -17.99 -18.40
N GLU A 223 -14.33 -19.25 -18.23
CA GLU A 223 -14.16 -20.32 -19.21
C GLU A 223 -14.95 -20.11 -20.51
N ASP A 224 -15.96 -19.25 -20.49
CA ASP A 224 -16.80 -18.92 -21.65
C ASP A 224 -16.13 -17.87 -22.56
N GLY A 225 -14.92 -17.44 -22.23
CA GLY A 225 -14.15 -16.46 -23.00
C GLY A 225 -14.58 -15.03 -22.75
N LYS A 226 -15.27 -14.73 -21.64
CA LYS A 226 -15.46 -13.32 -21.24
C LYS A 226 -14.09 -12.71 -20.95
N THR A 227 -13.92 -11.50 -21.46
CA THR A 227 -12.68 -10.74 -21.31
C THR A 227 -12.96 -9.52 -20.45
N ALA A 228 -12.08 -9.29 -19.47
CA ALA A 228 -11.95 -8.00 -18.82
C ALA A 228 -10.94 -7.16 -19.58
N TYR A 229 -11.21 -5.87 -19.65
CA TYR A 229 -10.29 -4.92 -20.24
C TYR A 229 -10.27 -3.64 -19.41
N ASP A 230 -9.14 -2.97 -19.40
CA ASP A 230 -9.00 -1.64 -18.82
C ASP A 230 -8.14 -0.79 -19.75
N LEU A 231 -8.65 0.36 -20.15
CA LEU A 231 -7.89 1.38 -20.84
C LEU A 231 -7.96 2.65 -20.01
N ILE A 232 -6.81 3.09 -19.51
CA ILE A 232 -6.66 4.34 -18.77
C ILE A 232 -5.65 5.20 -19.51
N VAL A 233 -6.07 6.41 -19.89
CA VAL A 233 -5.18 7.42 -20.44
C VAL A 233 -5.21 8.63 -19.52
N LYS A 234 -4.08 8.94 -18.90
CA LYS A 234 -3.92 10.08 -17.99
C LYS A 234 -2.88 11.02 -18.55
N GLY A 235 -3.01 12.30 -18.25
CA GLY A 235 -1.97 13.28 -18.54
C GLY A 235 -2.07 14.46 -17.60
N SER A 236 -1.06 15.31 -17.63
CA SER A 236 -1.11 16.61 -16.97
C SER A 236 -0.36 17.63 -17.81
N MET A 237 -0.90 18.85 -17.87
CA MET A 237 -0.30 19.99 -18.54
C MET A 237 -0.51 21.26 -17.73
N THR A 238 0.45 22.19 -17.84
CA THR A 238 0.37 23.52 -17.23
C THR A 238 0.55 24.57 -18.33
N PRO A 239 -0.51 24.87 -19.11
CA PRO A 239 -0.39 25.70 -20.31
C PRO A 239 -0.03 27.16 -20.00
N VAL A 240 -0.42 27.66 -18.82
CA VAL A 240 -0.03 28.97 -18.30
C VAL A 240 0.25 28.87 -16.81
N LYS A 241 0.99 29.83 -16.26
CA LYS A 241 1.31 29.87 -14.83
C LYS A 241 0.03 29.78 -13.99
N GLY A 242 0.05 28.89 -13.01
CA GLY A 242 -1.06 28.72 -12.07
C GLY A 242 -2.19 27.80 -12.57
N LEU A 243 -2.32 27.54 -13.88
CA LEU A 243 -3.36 26.66 -14.44
C LEU A 243 -2.79 25.28 -14.73
N THR A 244 -3.32 24.25 -14.07
CA THR A 244 -3.04 22.83 -14.35
C THR A 244 -4.30 22.14 -14.84
N ILE A 245 -4.17 21.37 -15.92
CA ILE A 245 -5.24 20.53 -16.48
C ILE A 245 -4.76 19.09 -16.47
N ALA A 246 -5.49 18.21 -15.78
CA ALA A 246 -5.19 16.78 -15.67
C ALA A 246 -6.34 15.96 -16.26
N PRO A 247 -6.35 15.70 -17.58
CA PRO A 247 -7.35 14.84 -18.20
C PRO A 247 -7.11 13.37 -17.84
N GLU A 248 -8.22 12.63 -17.75
CA GLU A 248 -8.26 11.20 -17.55
C GLU A 248 -9.40 10.61 -18.40
N PHE A 249 -9.07 9.63 -19.22
CA PHE A 249 -10.02 8.76 -19.89
C PHE A 249 -9.92 7.37 -19.26
N LYS A 250 -11.06 6.78 -18.93
CA LYS A 250 -11.14 5.38 -18.51
C LYS A 250 -12.21 4.63 -19.29
N MET A 251 -11.87 3.43 -19.73
CA MET A 251 -12.79 2.45 -20.27
C MET A 251 -12.41 1.06 -19.76
N GLY A 252 -13.07 0.64 -18.69
CA GLY A 252 -12.87 -0.63 -18.03
C GLY A 252 -14.17 -1.40 -17.85
N GLU A 253 -14.16 -2.69 -18.20
CA GLU A 253 -15.28 -3.61 -18.07
C GLU A 253 -14.86 -4.98 -17.53
N ASN A 254 -15.79 -5.63 -16.83
CA ASN A 254 -15.63 -6.96 -16.22
C ASN A 254 -14.43 -7.07 -15.27
N LEU A 255 -13.83 -5.96 -14.87
CA LEU A 255 -12.67 -5.93 -13.98
C LEU A 255 -13.04 -6.47 -12.59
N ASP A 256 -14.25 -6.18 -12.13
CA ASP A 256 -14.84 -6.73 -10.90
C ASP A 256 -14.90 -8.27 -10.85
N LYS A 257 -14.82 -8.93 -12.00
CA LYS A 257 -14.86 -10.38 -12.13
C LYS A 257 -13.48 -11.03 -12.23
N LEU A 258 -12.40 -10.24 -12.27
CA LEU A 258 -11.05 -10.79 -12.20
C LEU A 258 -10.79 -11.34 -10.79
N ASP A 259 -10.32 -12.58 -10.72
CA ASP A 259 -9.99 -13.24 -9.46
C ASP A 259 -8.69 -12.71 -8.81
N TYR A 260 -7.84 -12.02 -9.59
CA TYR A 260 -6.45 -11.71 -9.20
C TYR A 260 -6.08 -10.22 -9.33
N LYS A 261 -6.93 -9.32 -8.83
CA LYS A 261 -6.70 -7.86 -8.92
C LYS A 261 -6.56 -7.16 -7.57
N SER A 262 -5.94 -5.99 -7.59
CA SER A 262 -5.94 -5.08 -6.45
C SER A 262 -7.31 -4.42 -6.27
N SER A 263 -7.55 -3.87 -5.08
CA SER A 263 -8.72 -3.03 -4.81
C SER A 263 -8.71 -1.72 -5.60
N ASN A 264 -7.60 -1.35 -6.23
CA ASN A 264 -7.49 -0.11 -7.01
C ASN A 264 -8.02 -0.27 -8.45
N ILE A 265 -8.24 -1.52 -8.90
CA ILE A 265 -8.75 -1.81 -10.24
C ILE A 265 -10.27 -1.97 -10.16
N GLU A 266 -10.99 -1.02 -10.74
CA GLU A 266 -12.45 -0.98 -10.76
C GLU A 266 -12.96 -0.75 -12.18
N ASN A 267 -14.20 -1.20 -12.44
CA ASN A 267 -14.91 -0.84 -13.67
C ASN A 267 -15.10 0.68 -13.74
N GLY A 268 -15.17 1.21 -14.94
CA GLY A 268 -15.44 2.63 -15.13
C GLY A 268 -15.41 3.01 -16.60
N LYS A 269 -16.33 3.90 -16.99
CA LYS A 269 -16.41 4.42 -18.35
C LYS A 269 -16.62 5.92 -18.28
N TYR A 270 -15.54 6.68 -18.32
CA TYR A 270 -15.64 8.12 -18.16
C TYR A 270 -14.55 8.92 -18.88
N VAL A 271 -14.87 10.17 -19.14
CA VAL A 271 -13.91 11.23 -19.41
C VAL A 271 -13.98 12.24 -18.28
N LYS A 272 -12.85 12.50 -17.66
CA LYS A 272 -12.72 13.40 -16.52
C LYS A 272 -11.58 14.36 -16.77
N ALA A 273 -11.69 15.58 -16.27
CA ALA A 273 -10.57 16.52 -16.26
C ALA A 273 -10.54 17.23 -14.92
N THR A 274 -9.44 17.12 -14.18
CA THR A 274 -9.24 17.98 -13.00
C THR A 274 -8.54 19.25 -13.45
N ILE A 275 -9.25 20.37 -13.34
CA ILE A 275 -8.78 21.71 -13.70
C ILE A 275 -8.50 22.45 -12.40
N THR A 276 -7.25 22.85 -12.18
CA THR A 276 -6.83 23.61 -11.00
C THR A 276 -6.21 24.92 -11.43
N TYR A 277 -6.67 26.04 -10.89
CA TYR A 277 -6.05 27.35 -11.03
C TYR A 277 -5.66 27.88 -9.66
N THR A 278 -4.38 28.20 -9.46
CA THR A 278 -3.87 28.84 -8.26
C THR A 278 -2.98 30.01 -8.65
N ASP A 279 -3.26 31.17 -8.07
CA ASP A 279 -2.41 32.35 -8.24
C ASP A 279 -2.22 33.07 -6.92
N THR A 280 -1.26 33.98 -6.84
CA THR A 280 -0.95 34.73 -5.63
C THR A 280 -0.83 36.20 -5.96
N PHE A 281 -1.82 36.95 -5.51
CA PHE A 281 -1.83 38.42 -5.51
C PHE A 281 -1.72 38.80 -4.04
N GLY A 282 -0.49 38.89 -3.51
CA GLY A 282 -0.26 39.09 -2.07
C GLY A 282 -1.17 40.18 -1.50
N PRO A 283 -1.69 40.10 -0.26
CA PRO A 283 -1.68 38.99 0.71
C PRO A 283 -2.63 37.82 0.37
N VAL A 284 -3.23 37.80 -0.82
CA VAL A 284 -4.32 36.90 -1.19
C VAL A 284 -3.83 35.78 -2.13
N THR A 285 -4.26 34.55 -1.86
CA THR A 285 -4.02 33.37 -2.69
C THR A 285 -5.36 32.72 -3.03
N PRO A 286 -5.97 33.03 -4.19
CA PRO A 286 -7.10 32.27 -4.70
C PRO A 286 -6.67 30.90 -5.25
N THR A 287 -7.54 29.90 -5.08
CA THR A 287 -7.44 28.58 -5.69
C THR A 287 -8.81 28.11 -6.15
N LEU A 288 -8.91 27.65 -7.39
CA LEU A 288 -10.12 27.06 -7.97
C LEU A 288 -9.78 25.67 -8.48
N LYS A 289 -10.52 24.65 -8.06
CA LYS A 289 -10.40 23.26 -8.50
C LYS A 289 -11.78 22.75 -8.87
N ILE A 290 -11.91 22.36 -10.14
CA ILE A 290 -13.15 21.84 -10.72
C ILE A 290 -12.82 20.52 -11.42
N THR A 291 -13.73 19.56 -11.32
CA THR A 291 -13.59 18.26 -11.95
C THR A 291 -14.83 17.91 -12.77
N PRO A 292 -14.95 18.46 -14.00
CA PRO A 292 -15.88 17.95 -14.99
C PRO A 292 -15.70 16.45 -15.19
N ASN A 293 -16.81 15.73 -15.28
CA ASN A 293 -16.86 14.30 -15.52
C ASN A 293 -18.04 13.95 -16.43
N TYR A 294 -17.77 13.21 -17.49
CA TYR A 294 -18.78 12.58 -18.33
C TYR A 294 -18.69 11.08 -18.13
N ASP A 295 -19.64 10.51 -17.39
CA ASP A 295 -19.76 9.07 -17.13
C ASP A 295 -20.71 8.46 -18.15
N PHE A 296 -20.20 7.54 -18.96
CA PHE A 296 -20.93 6.83 -20.01
C PHE A 296 -21.02 5.33 -19.73
N SER A 297 -21.01 4.94 -18.45
CA SER A 297 -21.24 3.55 -18.01
C SER A 297 -22.65 3.04 -18.31
N GLY A 298 -23.67 3.92 -18.21
CA GLY A 298 -25.07 3.61 -18.48
C GLY A 298 -25.53 3.90 -19.91
N ALA A 299 -26.76 3.46 -20.23
CA ALA A 299 -27.37 3.70 -21.55
C ALA A 299 -27.60 5.19 -21.87
N GLN A 300 -27.81 6.01 -20.83
CA GLN A 300 -27.80 7.47 -20.90
C GLN A 300 -26.60 7.94 -20.07
N GLY A 301 -25.56 8.43 -20.74
CA GLY A 301 -24.41 9.00 -20.06
C GLY A 301 -24.82 10.19 -19.19
N THR A 302 -24.10 10.42 -18.10
CA THR A 302 -24.34 11.52 -17.15
C THR A 302 -23.17 12.49 -17.17
N PHE A 303 -23.48 13.78 -17.19
CA PHE A 303 -22.48 14.84 -17.07
C PHE A 303 -22.58 15.48 -15.69
N SER A 304 -21.45 15.59 -14.99
CA SER A 304 -21.34 16.29 -13.72
C SER A 304 -20.18 17.28 -13.73
N LEU A 305 -20.33 18.34 -12.94
CA LEU A 305 -19.32 19.36 -12.76
C LEU A 305 -19.12 19.59 -11.27
N LYS A 306 -18.18 18.84 -10.68
CA LYS A 306 -17.87 18.95 -9.26
C LYS A 306 -16.96 20.15 -8.99
N LEU A 307 -17.36 21.03 -8.08
CA LEU A 307 -16.47 22.05 -7.51
C LEU A 307 -15.74 21.42 -6.32
N ASP A 308 -14.55 20.88 -6.54
CA ASP A 308 -13.74 20.28 -5.47
C ASP A 308 -13.23 21.34 -4.50
N GLU A 309 -12.93 22.55 -5.01
CA GLU A 309 -12.44 23.64 -4.18
C GLU A 309 -12.62 25.00 -4.87
N ALA A 310 -13.26 25.96 -4.22
CA ALA A 310 -13.04 27.39 -4.45
C ALA A 310 -12.55 27.99 -3.13
N LYS A 311 -11.24 28.22 -3.05
CA LYS A 311 -10.54 28.59 -1.82
C LYS A 311 -9.88 29.95 -1.96
N VAL A 312 -9.95 30.75 -0.91
CA VAL A 312 -9.21 32.00 -0.75
C VAL A 312 -8.43 31.94 0.54
N VAL A 313 -7.13 32.25 0.47
CA VAL A 313 -6.29 32.44 1.65
C VAL A 313 -5.81 33.89 1.68
N LEU A 314 -6.12 34.61 2.75
CA LEU A 314 -5.64 35.96 3.03
C LEU A 314 -4.61 35.87 4.16
N LYS A 315 -3.37 36.32 3.92
CA LYS A 315 -2.28 36.35 4.90
C LYS A 315 -1.82 37.77 5.15
N VAL A 316 -2.31 38.37 6.23
CA VAL A 316 -1.90 39.70 6.68
C VAL A 316 -1.38 39.54 8.09
N ASP A 317 -0.06 39.46 8.26
CA ASP A 317 0.55 39.21 9.57
C ASP A 317 -0.01 40.15 10.65
N PRO A 318 -0.38 39.62 11.83
CA PRO A 318 -0.26 38.24 12.30
C PRO A 318 -1.46 37.30 11.97
N VAL A 319 -2.34 37.70 11.06
CA VAL A 319 -3.62 37.05 10.74
C VAL A 319 -3.55 36.25 9.44
N THR A 320 -4.11 35.04 9.48
CA THR A 320 -4.45 34.25 8.29
C THR A 320 -5.95 33.98 8.30
N LEU A 321 -6.62 34.23 7.17
CA LEU A 321 -8.00 33.81 6.93
C LEU A 321 -8.04 32.85 5.74
N THR A 322 -8.78 31.76 5.88
CA THR A 322 -9.06 30.80 4.82
C THR A 322 -10.56 30.64 4.68
N ALA A 323 -11.08 30.72 3.46
CA ALA A 323 -12.44 30.31 3.13
C ALA A 323 -12.39 29.33 1.97
N LYS A 324 -13.15 28.24 2.05
CA LYS A 324 -13.22 27.19 1.03
C LYS A 324 -14.67 26.82 0.80
N VAL A 325 -15.09 26.83 -0.46
CA VAL A 325 -16.40 26.38 -0.91
C VAL A 325 -16.25 25.12 -1.75
N THR A 326 -17.16 24.16 -1.57
CA THR A 326 -17.23 22.95 -2.41
C THR A 326 -18.67 22.64 -2.81
N ASN A 327 -18.85 21.90 -3.91
CA ASN A 327 -20.14 21.41 -4.36
C ASN A 327 -19.97 20.12 -5.17
N ASP A 328 -20.74 19.08 -4.85
CA ASP A 328 -20.63 17.77 -5.51
C ASP A 328 -20.99 17.78 -7.00
N ASN A 329 -21.91 18.65 -7.42
CA ASN A 329 -22.26 18.87 -8.82
C ASN A 329 -23.00 20.21 -8.99
N VAL A 330 -22.33 21.22 -9.54
CA VAL A 330 -22.91 22.57 -9.68
C VAL A 330 -24.07 22.64 -10.68
N LEU A 331 -24.26 21.60 -11.49
CA LEU A 331 -25.36 21.49 -12.46
C LEU A 331 -26.63 20.88 -11.85
N ASP A 332 -26.56 20.31 -10.65
CA ASP A 332 -27.70 19.72 -9.94
C ASP A 332 -28.15 20.67 -8.82
N GLU A 333 -29.31 21.31 -8.98
CA GLU A 333 -29.90 22.25 -8.02
C GLU A 333 -30.16 21.66 -6.62
N LYS A 334 -30.24 20.32 -6.52
CA LYS A 334 -30.39 19.63 -5.24
C LYS A 334 -29.07 19.59 -4.46
N LYS A 335 -27.92 19.71 -5.13
CA LYS A 335 -26.59 19.74 -4.50
C LYS A 335 -26.31 21.12 -3.94
N LYS A 336 -25.94 21.16 -2.67
CA LYS A 336 -25.67 22.39 -1.93
C LYS A 336 -24.19 22.70 -1.92
N TYR A 337 -23.90 23.99 -1.83
CA TYR A 337 -22.53 24.47 -1.66
C TYR A 337 -22.19 24.42 -0.17
N THR A 338 -21.14 23.71 0.18
CA THR A 338 -20.60 23.72 1.54
C THR A 338 -19.58 24.84 1.69
N LEU A 339 -19.41 25.37 2.90
CA LEU A 339 -18.43 26.40 3.23
C LEU A 339 -17.63 25.97 4.45
N ASP A 340 -16.31 25.93 4.31
CA ASP A 340 -15.33 25.85 5.39
C ASP A 340 -14.67 27.23 5.54
N ALA A 341 -14.70 27.81 6.73
CA ALA A 341 -13.99 29.05 7.04
C ALA A 341 -13.06 28.83 8.23
N ASP A 342 -11.86 29.37 8.18
CA ASP A 342 -10.87 29.34 9.25
C ASP A 342 -10.21 30.72 9.36
N VAL A 343 -9.99 31.17 10.59
CA VAL A 343 -9.21 32.36 10.90
C VAL A 343 -8.23 32.03 12.00
N LYS A 344 -6.99 32.50 11.85
CA LYS A 344 -5.90 32.28 12.78
C LYS A 344 -5.15 33.58 12.99
N LEU A 345 -4.94 33.94 14.25
CA LEU A 345 -4.13 35.06 14.71
C LEU A 345 -2.98 34.50 15.56
N VAL A 346 -1.73 34.80 15.19
CA VAL A 346 -0.54 34.32 15.92
C VAL A 346 0.22 35.49 16.53
N ILE A 347 0.23 35.58 17.85
CA ILE A 347 0.99 36.59 18.60
C ILE A 347 1.95 35.85 19.53
N ASP A 348 3.26 35.99 19.26
CA ASP A 348 4.32 35.27 19.94
C ASP A 348 4.11 33.74 19.95
N LYS A 349 3.95 33.13 21.14
CA LYS A 349 3.70 31.69 21.32
C LYS A 349 2.21 31.36 21.39
N THR A 350 1.33 32.35 21.25
CA THR A 350 -0.11 32.20 21.40
C THR A 350 -0.80 32.27 20.05
N THR A 351 -1.63 31.28 19.77
CA THR A 351 -2.54 31.27 18.63
C THR A 351 -3.98 31.44 19.14
N VAL A 352 -4.70 32.39 18.58
CA VAL A 352 -6.16 32.49 18.70
C VAL A 352 -6.73 32.16 17.33
N GLY A 353 -7.70 31.26 17.27
CA GLY A 353 -8.32 30.91 16.00
C GLY A 353 -9.78 30.57 16.12
N ALA A 354 -10.45 30.52 14.98
CA ALA A 354 -11.76 29.96 14.87
C ALA A 354 -11.94 29.28 13.52
N PHE A 355 -12.66 28.17 13.48
CA PHE A 355 -13.10 27.55 12.25
C PHE A 355 -14.59 27.23 12.28
N ALA A 356 -15.23 27.29 11.13
CA ALA A 356 -16.66 27.12 10.98
C ALA A 356 -17.00 26.38 9.69
N PHE A 357 -18.07 25.60 9.74
CA PHE A 357 -18.52 24.77 8.64
C PHE A 357 -20.04 24.89 8.43
N TRP A 358 -20.43 25.01 7.17
CA TRP A 358 -21.82 25.00 6.71
C TRP A 358 -22.02 23.90 5.66
N ASP A 359 -23.05 23.09 5.84
CA ASP A 359 -23.49 22.12 4.81
C ASP A 359 -24.21 22.82 3.64
N ASN A 360 -24.73 24.03 3.84
CA ASN A 360 -25.36 24.86 2.81
C ASN A 360 -25.08 26.35 3.05
N VAL A 361 -24.26 26.97 2.20
CA VAL A 361 -23.90 28.39 2.30
C VAL A 361 -25.10 29.33 2.11
N ALA A 362 -26.18 28.88 1.46
CA ALA A 362 -27.41 29.67 1.32
C ALA A 362 -28.20 29.77 2.64
N GLU A 363 -27.88 28.93 3.63
CA GLU A 363 -28.51 28.89 4.95
C GLU A 363 -27.46 29.21 6.01
N ILE A 364 -26.89 30.42 5.93
CA ILE A 364 -25.74 30.83 6.76
C ILE A 364 -26.07 30.85 8.28
N ASP A 365 -27.34 30.98 8.64
CA ASP A 365 -27.86 30.87 10.01
C ASP A 365 -27.92 29.42 10.53
N LYS A 366 -27.71 28.45 9.63
CA LYS A 366 -27.67 27.01 9.90
C LYS A 366 -26.28 26.44 9.71
N TYR A 367 -25.30 27.05 10.39
CA TYR A 367 -23.97 26.45 10.55
C TYR A 367 -24.10 25.04 11.13
N LYS A 368 -23.24 24.12 10.68
CA LYS A 368 -23.16 22.78 11.27
C LYS A 368 -22.28 22.79 12.51
N TYR A 369 -21.17 23.52 12.42
CA TYR A 369 -20.12 23.53 13.42
C TYR A 369 -19.39 24.88 13.42
N ILE A 370 -19.12 25.42 14.60
CA ILE A 370 -18.21 26.54 14.82
C ILE A 370 -17.33 26.17 16.00
N ASN A 371 -16.03 26.40 15.93
CA ASN A 371 -15.12 26.29 17.06
C ASN A 371 -14.19 27.48 17.11
N ALA A 372 -14.11 28.09 18.29
CA ALA A 372 -13.07 29.03 18.64
C ALA A 372 -12.08 28.32 19.56
N TYR A 373 -10.80 28.62 19.38
CA TYR A 373 -9.75 28.07 20.21
C TYR A 373 -8.67 29.10 20.52
N VAL A 374 -8.02 28.89 21.65
CA VAL A 374 -6.79 29.58 22.03
C VAL A 374 -5.79 28.54 22.45
N GLU A 375 -4.61 28.54 21.86
CA GLU A 375 -3.52 27.66 22.26
C GLU A 375 -2.24 28.44 22.50
N THR A 376 -1.45 28.01 23.47
CA THR A 376 -0.16 28.62 23.78
C THR A 376 0.81 27.59 24.32
N THR A 377 2.10 27.86 24.18
CA THR A 377 3.15 27.05 24.79
C THR A 377 4.01 27.92 25.69
N ILE A 378 4.07 27.55 26.97
CA ILE A 378 4.91 28.19 27.98
C ILE A 378 5.88 27.12 28.49
N ASP A 379 7.16 27.26 28.14
CA ASP A 379 8.21 26.27 28.40
C ASP A 379 7.83 24.85 27.93
N GLN A 380 7.63 23.93 28.87
CA GLN A 380 7.26 22.53 28.61
C GLN A 380 5.75 22.29 28.62
N LEU A 381 4.95 23.32 28.90
CA LEU A 381 3.50 23.26 29.03
C LEU A 381 2.83 23.80 27.77
N TYR A 382 2.15 22.92 27.04
CA TYR A 382 1.16 23.28 26.02
C TYR A 382 -0.21 23.39 26.67
N LEU A 383 -0.92 24.48 26.39
CA LEU A 383 -2.29 24.72 26.81
C LEU A 383 -3.16 24.99 25.59
N ARG A 384 -4.38 24.45 25.60
CA ARG A 384 -5.40 24.75 24.60
C ARG A 384 -6.77 24.86 25.25
N GLY A 385 -7.47 25.97 24.99
CA GLY A 385 -8.89 26.13 25.28
C GLY A 385 -9.67 26.06 23.98
N ASP A 386 -10.72 25.27 23.94
CA ASP A 386 -11.67 25.16 22.84
C ASP A 386 -13.07 25.52 23.34
N TYR A 387 -13.82 26.25 22.52
CA TYR A 387 -15.26 26.43 22.64
C TYR A 387 -15.89 26.07 21.29
N ALA A 388 -16.83 25.15 21.27
CA ALA A 388 -17.49 24.70 20.05
C ALA A 388 -19.01 24.85 20.16
N MET A 389 -19.63 25.18 19.04
CA MET A 389 -21.06 25.22 18.83
C MET A 389 -21.41 24.28 17.67
N PHE A 390 -22.50 23.54 17.83
CA PHE A 390 -23.01 22.59 16.86
C PHE A 390 -24.50 22.84 16.70
N LYS A 391 -25.01 22.63 15.49
CA LYS A 391 -26.44 22.69 15.25
C LYS A 391 -26.96 21.30 14.95
N ASP A 392 -27.91 20.85 15.76
CA ASP A 392 -28.62 19.59 15.55
C ASP A 392 -30.11 19.85 15.28
N LYS A 393 -30.90 18.77 15.15
CA LYS A 393 -32.35 18.86 14.90
C LYS A 393 -33.13 19.55 16.02
N THR A 394 -32.56 19.68 17.21
CA THR A 394 -33.18 20.22 18.43
C THR A 394 -32.72 21.65 18.76
N GLY A 395 -31.76 22.20 18.01
CA GLY A 395 -31.27 23.57 18.14
C GLY A 395 -29.76 23.63 18.29
N ASP A 396 -29.30 24.78 18.80
CA ASP A 396 -27.88 25.02 19.02
C ASP A 396 -27.42 24.29 20.30
N LYS A 397 -26.31 23.57 20.19
CA LYS A 397 -25.58 22.93 21.29
C LYS A 397 -24.20 23.56 21.39
N ASN A 398 -23.67 23.67 22.60
CA ASN A 398 -22.33 24.20 22.81
C ASN A 398 -21.54 23.36 23.80
N GLY A 399 -20.22 23.48 23.75
CA GLY A 399 -19.35 22.85 24.70
C GLY A 399 -17.99 23.53 24.75
N TYR A 400 -17.24 23.24 25.80
CA TYR A 400 -15.90 23.77 25.98
C TYR A 400 -14.94 22.66 26.41
N LYS A 401 -13.65 22.89 26.21
CA LYS A 401 -12.58 22.00 26.67
C LYS A 401 -11.33 22.81 26.97
N ILE A 402 -10.68 22.49 28.07
CA ILE A 402 -9.32 22.93 28.35
C ILE A 402 -8.46 21.68 28.33
N TYR A 403 -7.43 21.70 27.51
CA TYR A 403 -6.43 20.65 27.38
C TYR A 403 -5.06 21.18 27.80
N GLY A 404 -4.30 20.33 28.49
CA GLY A 404 -2.93 20.60 28.87
C GLY A 404 -2.02 19.42 28.55
N LYS A 405 -0.81 19.70 28.06
CA LYS A 405 0.26 18.72 27.93
C LYS A 405 1.55 19.28 28.52
N TYR A 406 2.14 18.58 29.48
CA TYR A 406 3.40 18.95 30.12
C TYR A 406 4.46 17.90 29.83
N ASN A 407 5.50 18.29 29.07
CA ASN A 407 6.59 17.39 28.71
C ASN A 407 7.63 17.34 29.83
N LEU A 408 7.78 16.17 30.48
CA LEU A 408 8.82 15.92 31.48
C LEU A 408 10.16 15.63 30.81
N THR A 409 10.14 14.81 29.76
CA THR A 409 11.28 14.46 28.91
C THR A 409 10.80 14.32 27.46
N ALA A 410 11.70 14.01 26.52
CA ALA A 410 11.31 13.73 25.13
C ALA A 410 10.33 12.55 24.99
N ASN A 411 10.36 11.60 25.93
CA ASN A 411 9.60 10.35 25.86
C ASN A 411 8.59 10.19 27.02
N THR A 412 8.40 11.23 27.84
CA THR A 412 7.52 11.18 29.01
C THR A 412 6.79 12.49 29.18
N TYR A 413 5.45 12.44 29.27
CA TYR A 413 4.63 13.63 29.41
C TYR A 413 3.35 13.35 30.20
N PHE A 414 2.84 14.38 30.87
CA PHE A 414 1.46 14.42 31.33
C PHE A 414 0.59 15.02 30.24
N ASP A 415 -0.57 14.43 30.00
CA ASP A 415 -1.65 15.10 29.28
C ASP A 415 -2.96 15.00 30.04
N GLY A 416 -3.87 15.92 29.75
CA GLY A 416 -5.19 15.89 30.34
C GLY A 416 -6.13 16.91 29.75
N TYR A 417 -7.42 16.70 30.00
CA TYR A 417 -8.46 17.65 29.64
C TYR A 417 -9.50 17.79 30.75
N TYR A 418 -10.23 18.90 30.70
CA TYR A 418 -11.47 19.14 31.43
C TYR A 418 -12.46 19.86 30.52
N GLY A 419 -13.70 19.37 30.42
CA GLY A 419 -14.74 20.05 29.66
C GLY A 419 -15.88 19.13 29.20
N THR A 420 -16.82 19.71 28.45
CA THR A 420 -17.99 18.98 27.90
C THR A 420 -17.75 18.45 26.49
N LEU A 421 -16.67 18.86 25.81
CA LEU A 421 -16.24 18.26 24.55
C LEU A 421 -15.42 16.98 24.83
N GLY A 422 -15.80 15.87 24.20
CA GLY A 422 -15.13 14.57 24.33
C GLY A 422 -13.74 14.48 23.69
N ASP A 423 -13.22 13.25 23.65
CA ASP A 423 -11.85 12.82 23.28
C ASP A 423 -11.08 13.80 22.36
N PRO A 424 -9.82 14.20 22.69
CA PRO A 424 -8.97 15.11 21.90
C PRO A 424 -8.98 14.91 20.39
N ASP A 425 -9.04 13.66 19.92
CA ASP A 425 -8.98 13.36 18.48
C ASP A 425 -10.35 13.41 17.78
N LYS A 426 -11.45 13.59 18.52
CA LYS A 426 -12.80 13.41 17.98
C LYS A 426 -13.79 14.54 18.25
N ASN A 427 -13.46 15.55 19.06
CA ASN A 427 -14.29 16.75 19.33
C ASN A 427 -15.81 16.46 19.36
N LYS A 428 -16.21 15.39 20.07
CA LYS A 428 -17.60 14.92 20.12
C LYS A 428 -18.33 15.60 21.26
N ILE A 429 -19.49 16.20 21.00
CA ILE A 429 -20.44 16.65 22.05
C ILE A 429 -21.48 15.58 22.41
N TYR A 430 -21.45 14.43 21.73
CA TYR A 430 -22.33 13.31 22.00
C TYR A 430 -21.51 12.11 22.49
N ASP A 431 -22.09 11.36 23.42
CA ASP A 431 -21.56 10.07 23.84
C ASP A 431 -21.71 8.99 22.74
N ALA A 432 -21.32 7.75 23.04
CA ALA A 432 -21.45 6.64 22.10
C ALA A 432 -22.91 6.25 21.80
N ALA A 433 -23.86 6.64 22.67
CA ALA A 433 -25.30 6.42 22.49
C ALA A 433 -25.99 7.58 21.74
N GLY A 434 -25.27 8.65 21.43
CA GLY A 434 -25.82 9.84 20.77
C GLY A 434 -26.46 10.83 21.73
N GLU A 435 -26.27 10.69 23.04
CA GLU A 435 -26.76 11.64 24.03
C GLU A 435 -25.79 12.80 24.21
N PHE A 436 -26.34 14.00 24.39
CA PHE A 436 -25.55 15.21 24.58
C PHE A 436 -24.83 15.18 25.93
N LEU A 437 -23.51 15.43 25.91
CA LEU A 437 -22.66 15.47 27.09
C LEU A 437 -22.93 16.75 27.90
N ASN A 438 -23.92 16.68 28.80
CA ASN A 438 -24.32 17.81 29.65
C ASN A 438 -23.38 18.06 30.83
N ALA A 439 -22.66 17.04 31.30
CA ALA A 439 -21.74 17.16 32.43
C ALA A 439 -20.28 17.25 31.94
N PRO A 440 -19.45 18.14 32.52
CA PRO A 440 -18.04 18.18 32.20
C PRO A 440 -17.37 16.87 32.63
N ASP A 441 -16.51 16.35 31.76
CA ASP A 441 -15.66 15.20 32.00
C ASP A 441 -14.20 15.66 32.16
N TRP A 442 -13.38 14.81 32.77
CA TRP A 442 -11.96 15.08 32.95
C TRP A 442 -11.12 13.82 32.79
N LYS A 443 -9.90 14.03 32.30
CA LYS A 443 -8.92 12.96 32.14
C LYS A 443 -7.54 13.50 32.41
N VAL A 444 -6.72 12.72 33.10
CA VAL A 444 -5.28 12.97 33.25
C VAL A 444 -4.55 11.66 33.01
N ARG A 445 -3.48 11.69 32.20
CA ARG A 445 -2.62 10.54 31.92
C ARG A 445 -1.16 10.93 32.06
N LEU A 446 -0.37 9.99 32.57
CA LEU A 446 1.07 9.96 32.37
C LEU A 446 1.35 9.02 31.21
N VAL A 447 2.06 9.49 30.20
CA VAL A 447 2.44 8.70 29.02
C VAL A 447 3.95 8.52 28.99
N TYR A 448 4.38 7.28 28.75
CA TYR A 448 5.77 6.90 28.53
C TYR A 448 5.88 6.16 27.20
N GLU A 449 6.71 6.67 26.28
CA GLU A 449 6.94 6.07 24.97
C GLU A 449 8.34 5.45 24.90
N ALA A 450 8.41 4.11 24.80
CA ALA A 450 9.66 3.41 24.53
C ALA A 450 9.73 3.01 23.05
N LYS A 451 10.86 3.32 22.40
CA LYS A 451 11.23 2.73 21.12
C LYS A 451 12.17 1.56 21.40
N PHE A 452 11.82 0.37 20.92
CA PHE A 452 12.65 -0.83 20.97
C PHE A 452 13.30 -1.08 19.62
#